data_AF-A0A067MWD9-F1
#
_entry.id   AF-A0A067MWD9-F1
#
_cell.length_a   1.000
_cell.length_b   1.000
_cell.length_c   1.000
_cell.angle_alpha   90.00
_cell.angle_beta   90.00
_cell.angle_gamma   90.00
#
_symmetry.space_group_name_H-M   'P 1'
#
loop_
_entity.id
_entity.type
_entity.pdbx_description
1 polymer ?
#
loop_
_entity_poly.entity_id
_entity_poly.type
_entity_poly.pdbx_seq_one_letter_code
_entity_poly.pdbx_strand_id
1 'polypeptide(L)'
;MADSEQRSTTSTRYSRFHSAYVLATKKASSKWTYEDFAQCFPTWAAESSEGVAQIRAQLSQHMREQTLKQADEILQAYNAAAAIDELQTVISAGRARVSTSDKGKDMWKADLDPKAAARARTVPILKSERDRLLEALREVEAKNVELAKQVEASRNGRISANSKAKDILKALDEAVAEFNNLPVEEMEEWIVETEENGMT
;
A
#
# COMPACT_ATOMS: atom_id res chain seq x y z
N MET A 1 11.87 14.70 -14.81
CA MET A 1 10.67 15.14 -15.55
C MET A 1 9.52 14.19 -15.22
N ALA A 2 8.97 14.27 -14.01
CA ALA A 2 7.92 13.37 -13.54
C ALA A 2 6.93 14.16 -12.68
N ASP A 3 6.30 15.19 -13.27
CA ASP A 3 5.41 16.08 -12.52
C ASP A 3 4.30 16.70 -13.39
N SER A 4 3.77 15.95 -14.37
CA SER A 4 2.76 16.48 -15.30
C SER A 4 1.51 15.60 -15.50
N GLU A 5 1.26 14.62 -14.63
CA GLU A 5 0.12 13.70 -14.77
C GLU A 5 -0.89 13.74 -13.61
N GLN A 6 -0.97 14.87 -12.91
CA GLN A 6 -2.12 15.21 -12.07
C GLN A 6 -2.84 16.43 -12.65
N ARG A 7 -3.34 16.32 -13.89
CA ARG A 7 -4.48 17.16 -14.26
C ARG A 7 -5.66 16.63 -13.46
N SER A 8 -6.14 17.38 -12.48
CA SER A 8 -7.41 17.11 -11.83
C SER A 8 -8.50 17.15 -12.90
N THR A 9 -8.78 16.01 -13.53
CA THR A 9 -9.88 15.88 -14.47
C THR A 9 -11.14 15.80 -13.66
N THR A 10 -11.61 16.96 -13.20
CA THR A 10 -12.98 17.12 -12.70
C THR A 10 -13.90 16.39 -13.66
N SER A 11 -14.63 15.37 -13.20
CA SER A 11 -15.43 14.53 -14.09
C SER A 11 -16.35 15.37 -14.97
N THR A 12 -16.57 14.90 -16.19
CA THR A 12 -17.61 15.44 -17.09
C THR A 12 -18.95 15.57 -16.38
N ARG A 13 -19.25 14.70 -15.41
CA ARG A 13 -20.49 14.75 -14.62
C ARG A 13 -20.53 15.94 -13.66
N TYR A 14 -19.49 16.18 -12.86
CA TYR A 14 -19.44 17.34 -11.98
C TYR A 14 -19.46 18.64 -12.77
N SER A 15 -18.70 18.71 -13.87
CA SER A 15 -18.72 19.89 -14.76
C SER A 15 -20.12 20.20 -15.29
N ARG A 16 -20.89 19.18 -15.71
CA ARG A 16 -22.29 19.34 -16.14
C ARG A 16 -23.20 19.79 -15.00
N PHE A 17 -23.06 19.19 -13.82
CA PHE A 17 -23.81 19.57 -12.62
C PHE A 17 -23.57 21.04 -12.27
N HIS A 18 -22.30 21.43 -12.15
CA HIS A 18 -21.89 22.79 -11.83
C HIS A 18 -22.37 23.79 -12.89
N SER A 19 -22.25 23.46 -14.18
CA SER A 19 -22.73 24.31 -15.27
C SER A 19 -24.24 24.52 -15.24
N ALA A 20 -25.01 23.45 -14.97
CA ALA A 20 -26.47 23.54 -14.83
C ALA A 20 -26.87 24.40 -13.62
N TYR A 21 -26.14 24.25 -12.51
CA TYR A 21 -26.35 25.04 -11.31
C TYR A 21 -26.07 26.54 -11.51
N VAL A 22 -24.94 26.88 -12.15
CA VAL A 22 -24.61 28.27 -12.50
C VAL A 22 -25.67 28.88 -13.41
N LEU A 23 -26.14 28.11 -14.40
CA LEU A 23 -27.20 28.55 -15.31
C LEU A 23 -28.53 28.78 -14.56
N ALA A 24 -28.90 27.87 -13.66
CA ALA A 24 -30.11 27.99 -12.85
C ALA A 24 -30.06 29.23 -11.95
N THR A 25 -28.92 29.46 -11.30
CA THR A 25 -28.70 30.63 -10.42
C THR A 25 -28.81 31.93 -11.22
N LYS A 26 -28.17 32.01 -12.40
CA LYS A 26 -28.29 33.16 -13.30
C LYS A 26 -29.76 33.44 -13.68
N LYS A 27 -30.49 32.41 -14.06
CA LYS A 27 -31.91 32.53 -14.44
C LYS A 27 -32.78 32.98 -13.26
N ALA A 28 -32.55 32.43 -12.07
CA ALA A 28 -33.31 32.79 -10.88
C ALA A 28 -33.04 34.23 -10.45
N SER A 29 -31.78 34.67 -10.46
CA SER A 29 -31.39 36.02 -10.03
C SER A 29 -31.91 37.14 -10.93
N SER A 30 -32.20 36.84 -12.21
CA SER A 30 -32.66 37.82 -13.20
C SER A 30 -34.09 37.54 -13.70
N LYS A 31 -34.87 36.73 -12.99
CA LYS A 31 -36.22 36.34 -13.43
C LYS A 31 -37.21 37.51 -13.43
N TRP A 32 -37.03 38.45 -12.51
CA TRP A 32 -37.90 39.59 -12.27
C TRP A 32 -37.48 40.77 -13.16
N THR A 33 -38.46 41.38 -13.82
CA THR A 33 -38.23 42.45 -14.79
C THR A 33 -38.14 43.82 -14.12
N TYR A 34 -37.86 44.85 -14.91
CA TYR A 34 -37.95 46.23 -14.43
C TYR A 34 -39.38 46.56 -14.00
N GLU A 35 -40.38 46.13 -14.76
CA GLU A 35 -41.79 46.35 -14.49
C GLU A 35 -42.21 45.70 -13.17
N ASP A 36 -41.78 44.45 -12.92
CA ASP A 36 -42.06 43.75 -11.66
C ASP A 36 -41.52 44.54 -10.46
N PHE A 37 -40.31 45.10 -10.59
CA PHE A 37 -39.69 45.87 -9.52
C PHE A 37 -40.31 47.26 -9.35
N ALA A 38 -40.63 47.93 -10.46
CA ALA A 38 -41.25 49.25 -10.47
C ALA A 38 -42.68 49.23 -9.88
N GLN A 39 -43.43 48.13 -10.07
CA GLN A 39 -44.74 47.95 -9.44
C GLN A 39 -44.67 47.94 -7.92
N CYS A 40 -43.57 47.45 -7.34
CA CYS A 40 -43.36 47.47 -5.89
C CYS A 40 -42.91 48.84 -5.37
N PHE A 41 -42.33 49.70 -6.22
CA PHE A 41 -41.80 51.02 -5.87
C PHE A 41 -42.27 52.12 -6.84
N PRO A 42 -43.59 52.35 -6.99
CA PRO A 42 -44.14 53.17 -8.07
C PRO A 42 -43.72 54.65 -7.98
N THR A 43 -43.66 55.20 -6.76
CA THR A 43 -43.24 56.60 -6.54
C THR A 43 -41.81 56.83 -6.96
N TRP A 44 -40.90 55.93 -6.55
CA TRP A 44 -39.48 56.05 -6.89
C TRP A 44 -39.21 55.78 -8.37
N ALA A 45 -39.94 54.85 -8.98
CA ALA A 45 -39.86 54.61 -10.43
C ALA A 45 -40.32 55.81 -11.27
N ALA A 46 -41.27 56.61 -10.76
CA ALA A 46 -41.68 57.86 -11.38
C ALA A 46 -40.64 58.97 -11.23
N GLU A 47 -39.91 59.01 -10.11
CA GLU A 47 -38.87 60.01 -9.82
C GLU A 47 -37.53 59.70 -10.50
N SER A 48 -37.13 58.43 -10.56
CA SER A 48 -35.84 57.99 -11.11
C SER A 48 -35.92 56.57 -11.67
N SER A 49 -36.31 56.45 -12.94
CA SER A 49 -36.32 55.17 -13.65
C SER A 49 -34.93 54.56 -13.80
N GLU A 50 -33.90 55.39 -13.98
CA GLU A 50 -32.51 54.97 -14.10
C GLU A 50 -31.98 54.39 -12.78
N GLY A 51 -32.27 55.04 -11.64
CA GLY A 51 -31.88 54.54 -10.31
C GLY A 51 -32.51 53.19 -9.99
N VAL A 52 -33.79 53.03 -10.32
CA VAL A 52 -34.52 51.76 -10.18
C VAL A 52 -33.89 50.66 -11.05
N ALA A 53 -33.54 50.96 -12.29
CA ALA A 53 -32.90 50.00 -13.20
C ALA A 53 -31.50 49.59 -12.71
N GLN A 54 -30.70 50.55 -12.20
CA GLN A 54 -29.37 50.30 -11.68
C GLN A 54 -29.41 49.43 -10.41
N ILE A 55 -30.26 49.77 -9.44
CA ILE A 55 -30.38 49.00 -8.19
C ILE A 55 -30.90 47.59 -8.45
N ARG A 56 -31.86 47.42 -9.36
CA ARG A 56 -32.30 46.09 -9.80
C ARG A 56 -31.14 45.26 -10.33
N ALA A 57 -30.33 45.83 -11.23
CA ALA A 57 -29.19 45.13 -11.81
C ALA A 57 -28.15 44.76 -10.74
N GLN A 58 -27.85 45.68 -9.81
CA GLN A 58 -26.95 45.42 -8.68
C GLN A 58 -27.47 44.33 -7.76
N LEU A 59 -28.77 44.35 -7.41
CA LEU A 59 -29.38 43.34 -6.56
C LEU A 59 -29.36 41.96 -7.24
N SER A 60 -29.72 41.86 -8.52
CA SER A 60 -29.62 40.62 -9.29
C SER A 60 -28.18 40.09 -9.32
N GLN A 61 -27.18 40.96 -9.52
CA GLN A 61 -25.78 40.56 -9.49
C GLN A 61 -25.35 40.06 -8.11
N HIS A 62 -25.70 40.79 -7.06
CA HIS A 62 -25.35 40.44 -5.68
C HIS A 62 -25.98 39.10 -5.26
N MET A 63 -27.27 38.90 -5.56
CA MET A 63 -27.97 37.63 -5.30
C MET A 63 -27.28 36.46 -5.99
N ARG A 64 -26.89 36.63 -7.26
CA ARG A 64 -26.15 35.60 -8.02
C ARG A 64 -24.82 35.27 -7.34
N GLU A 65 -24.02 36.28 -7.02
CA GLU A 65 -22.68 36.09 -6.44
C GLU A 65 -22.73 35.44 -5.06
N GLN A 66 -23.64 35.90 -4.19
CA GLN A 66 -23.82 35.30 -2.87
C GLN A 66 -24.31 33.85 -2.96
N THR A 67 -25.29 33.58 -3.83
CA THR A 67 -25.84 32.23 -4.00
C THR A 67 -24.77 31.26 -4.50
N LEU A 68 -24.00 31.66 -5.52
CA LEU A 68 -22.90 30.83 -6.03
C LEU A 68 -21.84 30.58 -4.96
N LYS A 69 -21.42 31.63 -4.25
CA LYS A 69 -20.42 31.51 -3.18
C LYS A 69 -20.85 30.53 -2.10
N GLN A 70 -22.07 30.68 -1.57
CA GLN A 70 -22.60 29.81 -0.52
C GLN A 70 -22.76 28.37 -0.99
N ALA A 71 -23.18 28.16 -2.23
CA ALA A 71 -23.27 26.81 -2.78
C ALA A 71 -21.90 26.18 -2.98
N ASP A 72 -20.90 26.94 -3.45
CA ASP A 72 -19.53 26.44 -3.58
C ASP A 72 -18.97 26.03 -2.21
N GLU A 73 -19.24 26.79 -1.15
CA GLU A 73 -18.88 26.43 0.23
C GLU A 73 -19.53 25.10 0.65
N ILE A 74 -20.82 24.89 0.34
CA ILE A 74 -21.52 23.62 0.62
C ILE A 74 -20.91 22.48 -0.20
N LEU A 75 -20.71 22.68 -1.51
CA LEU A 75 -20.16 21.65 -2.39
C LEU A 75 -18.75 21.24 -1.97
N GLN A 76 -17.95 22.18 -1.48
CA GLN A 76 -16.64 21.90 -0.90
C GLN A 76 -16.75 21.14 0.42
N ALA A 77 -17.64 21.57 1.33
CA ALA A 77 -17.83 20.92 2.63
C ALA A 77 -18.21 19.44 2.50
N TYR A 78 -19.01 19.09 1.48
CA TYR A 78 -19.39 17.71 1.19
C TYR A 78 -18.42 16.97 0.26
N ASN A 79 -17.32 17.60 -0.16
CA ASN A 79 -16.41 17.06 -1.18
C ASN A 79 -17.17 16.55 -2.43
N ALA A 80 -18.15 17.32 -2.87
CA ALA A 80 -19.14 16.89 -3.86
C ALA A 80 -18.51 16.53 -5.20
N ALA A 81 -17.42 17.21 -5.58
CA ALA A 81 -16.66 16.89 -6.78
C ALA A 81 -16.14 15.44 -6.74
N ALA A 82 -15.40 15.06 -5.70
CA ALA A 82 -14.86 13.71 -5.58
C ALA A 82 -15.97 12.66 -5.48
N ALA A 83 -17.04 12.94 -4.72
CA ALA A 83 -18.16 12.01 -4.56
C ALA A 83 -18.92 11.76 -5.87
N ILE A 84 -19.13 12.81 -6.68
CA ILE A 84 -19.78 12.70 -8.00
C ILE A 84 -18.88 11.94 -8.99
N ASP A 85 -17.57 12.10 -8.86
CA ASP A 85 -16.57 11.42 -9.70
C ASP A 85 -16.48 9.93 -9.35
N GLU A 86 -16.49 9.59 -8.06
CA GLU A 86 -16.59 8.22 -7.58
C GLU A 86 -17.88 7.55 -8.08
N LEU A 87 -19.01 8.25 -7.99
CA LEU A 87 -20.28 7.75 -8.53
C LEU A 87 -20.18 7.46 -10.05
N GLN A 88 -19.53 8.33 -10.82
CA GLN A 88 -19.31 8.09 -12.25
C GLN A 88 -18.45 6.83 -12.49
N THR A 89 -17.44 6.60 -11.65
CA THR A 89 -16.58 5.41 -11.70
C THR A 89 -17.40 4.15 -11.44
N VAL A 90 -18.20 4.13 -10.37
CA VAL A 90 -19.08 3.00 -10.02
C VAL A 90 -20.09 2.70 -11.13
N ILE A 91 -20.71 3.73 -11.72
CA ILE A 91 -21.66 3.57 -12.83
C ILE A 91 -20.97 3.00 -14.06
N SER A 92 -19.76 3.46 -14.39
CA SER A 92 -19.01 2.98 -15.54
C SER A 92 -18.60 1.52 -15.38
N ALA A 93 -18.14 1.14 -14.18
CA ALA A 93 -17.85 -0.25 -13.83
C ALA A 93 -19.12 -1.13 -13.89
N GLY A 94 -20.25 -0.64 -13.38
CA GLY A 94 -21.53 -1.33 -13.46
C GLY A 94 -21.98 -1.59 -14.90
N ARG A 95 -21.86 -0.59 -15.78
CA ARG A 95 -22.17 -0.73 -17.21
C ARG A 95 -21.29 -1.78 -17.89
N ALA A 96 -19.99 -1.79 -17.58
CA ALA A 96 -19.05 -2.78 -18.11
C ALA A 96 -19.40 -4.23 -17.70
N ARG A 97 -19.85 -4.43 -16.45
CA ARG A 97 -20.32 -5.74 -15.96
C ARG A 97 -21.60 -6.20 -16.65
N VAL A 98 -22.55 -5.28 -16.89
CA VAL A 98 -23.78 -5.60 -17.64
C VAL A 98 -23.44 -6.01 -19.07
N SER A 99 -22.53 -5.32 -19.75
CA SER A 99 -22.14 -5.67 -21.13
C SER A 99 -21.44 -7.02 -21.25
N THR A 100 -20.81 -7.51 -20.18
CA THR A 100 -20.12 -8.81 -20.16
C THR A 100 -21.01 -9.98 -19.74
N SER A 101 -22.32 -9.74 -19.52
CA SER A 101 -23.29 -10.72 -18.99
C SER A 101 -22.90 -11.35 -17.64
N ASP A 102 -21.90 -10.79 -16.95
CA ASP A 102 -21.52 -11.20 -15.62
C ASP A 102 -22.48 -10.56 -14.61
N LYS A 103 -23.67 -11.16 -14.50
CA LYS A 103 -24.61 -10.90 -13.40
C LYS A 103 -24.10 -11.63 -12.16
N GLY A 104 -22.92 -11.23 -11.69
CA GLY A 104 -22.26 -11.85 -10.56
C GLY A 104 -23.18 -11.98 -9.35
N LYS A 105 -22.93 -12.98 -8.51
CA LYS A 105 -23.70 -13.24 -7.27
C LYS A 105 -23.71 -12.06 -6.28
N ASP A 106 -22.83 -11.08 -6.50
CA ASP A 106 -22.64 -9.90 -5.66
C ASP A 106 -23.39 -8.67 -6.24
N MET A 107 -24.71 -8.81 -6.33
CA MET A 107 -25.60 -7.67 -6.61
C MET A 107 -26.09 -7.08 -5.30
N TRP A 108 -26.07 -5.74 -5.21
CA TRP A 108 -26.67 -5.04 -4.09
C TRP A 108 -28.17 -5.36 -4.00
N LYS A 109 -28.65 -5.61 -2.77
CA LYS A 109 -30.05 -5.85 -2.45
C LYS A 109 -30.46 -4.87 -1.35
N ALA A 110 -31.71 -4.40 -1.39
CA ALA A 110 -32.24 -3.49 -0.38
C ALA A 110 -32.24 -4.14 1.02
N ASP A 111 -32.62 -5.43 1.10
CA ASP A 111 -32.67 -6.19 2.35
C ASP A 111 -31.36 -6.96 2.62
N LEU A 112 -30.23 -6.25 2.58
CA LEU A 112 -28.94 -6.87 2.86
C LEU A 112 -28.75 -7.05 4.37
N ASP A 113 -28.60 -8.30 4.82
CA ASP A 113 -28.26 -8.61 6.21
C ASP A 113 -26.96 -7.89 6.62
N PRO A 114 -26.91 -7.16 7.76
CA PRO A 114 -25.71 -6.43 8.18
C PRO A 114 -24.45 -7.30 8.25
N LYS A 115 -24.58 -8.58 8.62
CA LYS A 115 -23.42 -9.49 8.64
C LYS A 115 -22.94 -9.81 7.23
N ALA A 116 -23.85 -9.96 6.27
CA ALA A 116 -23.49 -10.13 4.87
C ALA A 116 -22.74 -8.90 4.32
N ALA A 117 -23.21 -7.69 4.63
CA ALA A 117 -22.53 -6.44 4.25
C ALA A 117 -21.12 -6.34 4.86
N ALA A 118 -20.97 -6.65 6.15
CA ALA A 118 -19.68 -6.66 6.82
C ALA A 118 -18.72 -7.70 6.22
N ARG A 119 -19.22 -8.90 5.89
CA ARG A 119 -18.43 -9.97 5.27
C ARG A 119 -17.98 -9.60 3.85
N ALA A 120 -18.83 -8.98 3.05
CA ALA A 120 -18.49 -8.56 1.69
C ALA A 120 -17.24 -7.65 1.67
N ARG A 121 -17.09 -6.79 2.68
CA ARG A 121 -15.93 -5.90 2.82
C ARG A 121 -14.73 -6.56 3.51
N THR A 122 -14.96 -7.38 4.53
CA THR A 122 -13.86 -7.94 5.35
C THR A 122 -13.21 -9.17 4.73
N VAL A 123 -13.97 -10.03 4.03
CA VAL A 123 -13.45 -11.28 3.46
C VAL A 123 -12.33 -11.06 2.44
N PRO A 124 -12.41 -10.09 1.49
CA PRO A 124 -11.30 -9.84 0.57
C PRO A 124 -9.99 -9.46 1.28
N ILE A 125 -10.07 -8.61 2.31
CA ILE A 125 -8.92 -8.19 3.12
C ILE A 125 -8.35 -9.38 3.90
N LEU A 126 -9.21 -10.18 4.52
CA LEU A 126 -8.77 -11.38 5.24
C LEU A 126 -8.14 -12.41 4.31
N LYS A 127 -8.63 -12.53 3.07
CA LYS A 127 -8.02 -13.41 2.06
C LYS A 127 -6.62 -12.93 1.67
N SER A 128 -6.44 -11.64 1.40
CA SER A 128 -5.10 -11.10 1.07
C SER A 128 -4.12 -11.27 2.22
N GLU A 129 -4.54 -11.05 3.46
CA GLU A 129 -3.70 -11.28 4.63
C GLU A 129 -3.36 -12.76 4.83
N ARG A 130 -4.33 -13.65 4.64
CA ARG A 130 -4.10 -15.09 4.67
C ARG A 130 -3.08 -15.51 3.62
N ASP A 131 -3.18 -14.99 2.40
CA ASP A 131 -2.23 -15.29 1.32
C ASP A 131 -0.83 -14.78 1.64
N ARG A 132 -0.70 -13.57 2.21
CA ARG A 132 0.56 -13.02 2.70
C ARG A 132 1.20 -13.89 3.78
N LEU A 133 0.41 -14.34 4.77
CA LEU A 133 0.88 -15.17 5.87
C LEU A 133 1.33 -16.56 5.40
N LEU A 134 0.60 -17.16 4.44
CA LEU A 134 1.00 -18.43 3.85
C LEU A 134 2.34 -18.32 3.12
N GLU A 135 2.59 -17.20 2.43
CA GLU A 135 3.87 -17.00 1.76
C GLU A 135 5.01 -16.82 2.75
N ALA A 136 4.81 -16.02 3.79
CA ALA A 136 5.79 -15.88 4.87
C ALA A 136 6.08 -17.22 5.57
N LEU A 137 5.06 -18.05 5.77
CA LEU A 137 5.23 -19.38 6.36
C LEU A 137 6.10 -20.27 5.47
N ARG A 138 5.83 -20.31 4.15
CA ARG A 138 6.64 -21.08 3.19
C ARG A 138 8.10 -20.64 3.18
N GLU A 139 8.35 -19.33 3.24
CA GLU A 139 9.70 -18.78 3.29
C GLU A 139 10.45 -19.24 4.55
N VAL A 140 9.79 -19.21 5.71
CA VAL A 140 10.38 -19.66 6.98
C VAL A 140 10.60 -21.17 6.99
N GLU A 141 9.65 -21.96 6.50
CA GLU A 141 9.79 -23.42 6.40
C GLU A 141 10.95 -23.80 5.48
N ALA A 142 11.10 -23.14 4.33
CA ALA A 142 12.22 -23.35 3.42
C ALA A 142 13.57 -23.04 4.08
N LYS A 143 13.67 -21.91 4.81
CA LYS A 143 14.87 -21.54 5.57
C LYS A 143 15.18 -22.54 6.67
N ASN A 144 14.16 -23.03 7.39
CA ASN A 144 14.35 -24.03 8.45
C ASN A 144 14.87 -25.36 7.89
N VAL A 145 14.34 -25.81 6.75
CA VAL A 145 14.83 -27.03 6.08
C VAL A 145 16.31 -26.87 5.69
N GLU A 146 16.69 -25.71 5.16
CA GLU A 146 18.08 -25.45 4.77
C GLU A 146 19.01 -25.36 5.99
N LEU A 147 18.60 -24.65 7.04
CA LEU A 147 19.36 -24.58 8.30
C LEU A 147 19.52 -25.96 8.94
N ALA A 148 18.47 -26.79 8.94
CA ALA A 148 18.54 -28.15 9.46
C ALA A 148 19.59 -28.99 8.71
N LYS A 149 19.66 -28.88 7.38
CA LYS A 149 20.70 -29.54 6.58
C LYS A 149 22.10 -29.06 6.95
N GLN A 150 22.28 -27.75 7.15
CA GLN A 150 23.58 -27.18 7.53
C GLN A 150 24.03 -27.64 8.92
N VAL A 151 23.09 -27.74 9.88
CA VAL A 151 23.36 -28.26 11.22
C VAL A 151 23.79 -29.73 11.16
N GLU A 152 23.08 -30.58 10.41
CA GLU A 152 23.44 -31.98 10.25
C GLU A 152 24.78 -32.17 9.54
N ALA A 153 25.05 -31.40 8.48
CA ALA A 153 26.36 -31.41 7.81
C ALA A 153 27.49 -31.00 8.76
N SER A 154 27.29 -29.95 9.55
CA SER A 154 28.26 -29.48 10.55
C SER A 154 28.48 -30.51 11.65
N ARG A 155 27.40 -31.17 12.11
CA ARG A 155 27.46 -32.25 13.10
C ARG A 155 28.28 -33.42 12.59
N ASN A 156 28.01 -33.88 11.37
CA ASN A 156 28.75 -34.98 10.75
C ASN A 156 30.22 -34.64 10.53
N GLY A 157 30.51 -33.40 10.10
CA GLY A 157 31.87 -32.88 9.98
C GLY A 157 32.62 -32.90 11.32
N ARG A 158 31.98 -32.45 12.40
CA ARG A 158 32.55 -32.48 13.76
C ARG A 158 32.81 -33.90 14.24
N ILE A 159 31.89 -34.83 14.00
CA ILE A 159 32.06 -36.25 14.38
C ILE A 159 33.27 -36.84 13.64
N SER A 160 33.38 -36.62 12.33
CA SER A 160 34.51 -37.11 11.52
C SER A 160 35.84 -36.50 11.97
N ALA A 161 35.89 -35.18 12.20
CA ALA A 161 37.10 -34.51 12.67
C ALA A 161 37.53 -35.02 14.06
N ASN A 162 36.57 -35.22 14.97
CA ASN A 162 36.86 -35.77 16.30
C ASN A 162 37.36 -37.22 16.24
N SER A 163 36.82 -38.05 15.34
CA SER A 163 37.35 -39.40 15.08
C SER A 163 38.82 -39.35 14.65
N LYS A 164 39.12 -38.54 13.63
CA LYS A 164 40.50 -38.41 13.13
C LYS A 164 41.46 -37.89 14.21
N ALA A 165 41.03 -36.92 15.02
CA ALA A 165 41.83 -36.41 16.12
C ALA A 165 42.13 -37.50 17.15
N LYS A 166 41.15 -38.36 17.49
CA LYS A 166 41.37 -39.52 18.36
C LYS A 166 42.34 -40.52 17.75
N ASP A 167 42.23 -40.80 16.45
CA ASP A 167 43.13 -41.72 15.77
C ASP A 167 44.59 -41.20 15.77
N ILE A 168 44.77 -39.89 15.55
CA ILE A 168 46.10 -39.24 15.62
C ILE A 168 46.67 -39.29 17.04
N LEU A 169 45.86 -38.98 18.07
CA LEU A 169 46.31 -39.04 19.46
C LEU A 169 46.71 -40.46 19.84
N LYS A 170 45.95 -41.46 19.40
CA LYS A 170 46.30 -42.87 19.62
C LYS A 170 47.65 -43.23 18.97
N ALA A 171 47.87 -42.82 17.73
CA ALA A 171 49.15 -43.06 17.05
C ALA A 171 50.32 -42.33 17.74
N LEU A 172 50.08 -41.15 18.31
CA LEU A 172 51.08 -40.43 19.11
C LEU A 172 51.39 -41.17 20.41
N ASP A 173 50.38 -41.67 21.12
CA ASP A 173 50.56 -42.47 22.35
C ASP A 173 51.37 -43.74 22.05
N GLU A 174 51.09 -44.41 20.92
CA GLU A 174 51.85 -45.57 20.44
C GLU A 174 53.32 -45.20 20.13
N ALA A 175 53.57 -44.11 19.39
CA ALA A 175 54.91 -43.64 19.07
C ALA A 175 55.72 -43.23 20.32
N VAL A 176 55.08 -42.59 21.31
CA VAL A 176 55.72 -42.25 22.59
C VAL A 176 56.07 -43.52 23.38
N ALA A 177 55.19 -44.53 23.37
CA ALA A 177 55.47 -45.81 24.01
C ALA A 177 56.68 -46.52 23.35
N GLU A 178 56.76 -46.52 22.01
CA GLU A 178 57.92 -47.04 21.28
C GLU A 178 59.20 -46.26 21.58
N PHE A 179 59.13 -44.93 21.59
CA PHE A 179 60.28 -44.06 21.91
C PHE A 179 60.82 -44.33 23.33
N ASN A 180 59.93 -44.49 24.32
CA ASN A 180 60.33 -44.80 25.70
C ASN A 180 60.92 -46.21 25.85
N ASN A 181 60.62 -47.13 24.92
CA ASN A 181 61.17 -48.49 24.89
C ASN A 181 62.45 -48.60 24.05
N LEU A 182 62.97 -47.50 23.51
CA LEU A 182 64.25 -47.53 22.79
C LEU A 182 65.36 -47.92 23.76
N PRO A 183 66.29 -48.80 23.35
CA PRO A 183 67.41 -49.22 24.19
C PRO A 183 68.47 -48.11 24.18
N VAL A 184 68.18 -47.02 24.89
CA VAL A 184 69.07 -45.84 24.97
C VAL A 184 70.42 -46.22 25.54
N GLU A 185 70.45 -47.13 26.53
CA GLU A 185 71.68 -47.65 27.13
C GLU A 185 72.54 -48.43 26.12
N GLU A 186 71.94 -49.28 25.27
CA GLU A 186 72.68 -50.01 24.23
C GLU A 186 73.19 -49.07 23.12
N MET A 187 72.42 -48.02 22.80
CA MET A 187 72.85 -47.01 21.84
C MET A 187 73.98 -46.12 22.40
N GLU A 188 73.96 -45.80 23.69
CA GLU A 188 75.04 -45.09 24.38
C GLU A 188 76.32 -45.94 24.44
N GLU A 189 76.22 -47.25 24.74
CA GLU A 189 77.35 -48.17 24.66
C GLU A 189 77.95 -48.21 23.24
N TRP A 190 77.11 -48.26 22.20
CA TRP A 190 77.57 -48.26 20.81
C TRP A 190 78.29 -46.95 20.41
N ILE A 191 77.84 -45.81 20.95
CA ILE A 191 78.50 -44.51 20.72
C ILE A 191 79.86 -44.47 21.40
N VAL A 192 79.95 -44.92 22.66
CA VAL A 192 81.23 -45.00 23.39
C VAL A 192 82.19 -45.95 22.66
N GLU A 193 81.73 -47.11 22.23
CA GLU A 193 82.56 -48.12 21.55
C GLU A 193 83.05 -47.64 20.16
N THR A 194 82.28 -46.79 19.47
CA THR A 194 82.69 -46.19 18.20
C THR A 194 83.61 -44.98 18.37
N GLU A 195 83.45 -44.19 19.44
CA GLU A 195 84.39 -43.13 19.80
C GLU A 195 85.75 -43.70 20.24
N GLU A 196 85.75 -44.78 21.04
CA GLU A 196 86.98 -45.44 21.48
C GLU A 196 87.74 -46.11 20.32
N ASN A 197 87.02 -46.77 19.39
CA ASN A 197 87.64 -47.39 18.21
C ASN A 197 88.02 -46.38 17.10
N GLY A 198 87.52 -45.15 17.16
CA GLY A 198 87.90 -44.06 16.24
C GLY A 198 89.10 -43.24 16.70
N MET A 199 89.59 -43.45 17.94
CA MET A 199 90.69 -42.67 18.54
C MET A 199 92.04 -43.40 18.59
N THR A 200 92.18 -44.52 17.88
CA THR A 200 93.44 -45.28 17.69
C THR A 200 93.92 -45.21 16.25
#